data_AF-A0A959AAN7-F1
#
_entry.id   AF-A0A959AAN7-F1
#
_cell.length_a   1.000
_cell.length_b   1.000
_cell.length_c   1.000
_cell.angle_alpha   90.00
_cell.angle_beta   90.00
_cell.angle_gamma   90.00
#
_symmetry.space_group_name_H-M   'P 1'
#
loop_
_entity.id
_entity.type
_entity.pdbx_description
1 polymer ?
#
loop_
_entity_poly.entity_id
_entity_poly.type
_entity_poly.pdbx_seq_one_letter_code
_entity_poly.pdbx_strand_id
1 'polypeptide(L)' 'MQTPVSLQPYRLDRTAFWAGKIEEQSERDAAFWQEKSVDERLAAAHYLNSVVYGFDPLNPPRMDKTKFKMGKLEDYQ' A
#
# COMPACT_ATOMS: atom_id res chain seq x y z
N MET A 1 -6.46 -16.55 39.20
CA MET A 1 -6.92 -17.59 38.25
C MET A 1 -6.20 -17.33 36.94
N GLN A 2 -5.30 -18.22 36.53
CA GLN A 2 -4.49 -18.06 35.32
C GLN A 2 -5.24 -18.72 34.14
N THR A 3 -5.59 -17.96 33.11
CA THR A 3 -6.12 -18.51 31.85
C THR A 3 -4.97 -19.16 31.06
N PRO A 4 -5.08 -20.43 30.62
CA PRO A 4 -4.07 -21.01 29.76
C PRO A 4 -4.17 -20.37 28.36
N VAL A 5 -3.10 -19.68 27.94
CA VAL A 5 -2.93 -19.22 26.56
C VAL A 5 -2.75 -20.47 25.70
N SER A 6 -3.77 -20.87 24.95
CA SER A 6 -3.65 -21.93 23.96
C SER A 6 -2.74 -21.46 22.82
N LEU A 7 -1.54 -22.03 22.73
CA LEU A 7 -0.65 -21.91 21.56
C LEU A 7 -1.27 -22.72 20.42
N GLN A 8 -2.30 -22.18 19.77
CA GLN A 8 -2.73 -22.72 18.48
C GLN A 8 -1.55 -22.58 17.51
N PRO A 9 -1.18 -23.63 16.76
CA PRO A 9 -0.08 -23.51 15.81
C PRO A 9 -0.45 -22.44 14.79
N TYR A 10 0.33 -21.35 14.72
CA TYR A 10 0.26 -20.36 13.65
C TYR A 10 0.58 -21.08 12.32
N ARG A 11 -0.44 -21.69 11.72
CA ARG A 11 -0.31 -22.42 10.46
C ARG A 11 -0.36 -21.40 9.33
N LEU A 12 0.75 -21.26 8.61
CA LEU A 12 0.82 -20.43 7.42
C LEU A 12 -0.25 -20.89 6.43
N ASP A 13 -1.15 -20.00 6.04
CA ASP A 13 -2.08 -20.26 4.95
C ASP A 13 -1.32 -20.21 3.62
N ARG A 14 -1.18 -21.37 2.99
CA ARG A 14 -0.45 -21.54 1.73
C ARG A 14 -1.31 -21.23 0.51
N THR A 15 -2.59 -20.92 0.71
CA THR A 15 -3.51 -20.53 -0.37
C THR A 15 -3.53 -19.02 -0.61
N ALA A 16 -2.95 -18.24 0.30
CA ALA A 16 -2.90 -16.78 0.20
C ALA A 16 -1.97 -16.26 -0.92
N PHE A 17 -1.07 -17.10 -1.44
CA PHE A 17 -0.07 -16.69 -2.43
C PHE A 17 -0.23 -17.47 -3.73
N TRP A 18 -0.25 -16.76 -4.86
CA TRP A 18 -0.27 -17.35 -6.19
C TRP A 18 1.14 -17.75 -6.62
N ALA A 19 1.30 -18.96 -7.12
CA ALA A 19 2.57 -19.54 -7.57
C ALA A 19 2.58 -19.85 -9.08
N GLY A 20 1.97 -18.98 -9.90
CA GLY A 20 1.93 -19.10 -11.36
C GLY A 20 2.92 -18.17 -12.08
N LYS A 21 2.64 -17.87 -13.36
CA LYS A 21 3.51 -17.03 -14.19
C LYS A 21 3.46 -15.55 -13.79
N ILE A 22 4.53 -14.82 -14.07
CA ILE A 22 4.67 -13.40 -13.73
C ILE A 22 3.64 -12.56 -14.51
N GLU A 23 3.41 -12.87 -15.78
CA GLU A 23 2.42 -12.16 -16.61
C GLU A 23 1.01 -12.30 -16.02
N GLU A 24 0.63 -13.52 -15.64
CA GLU A 24 -0.67 -13.82 -15.01
C GLU A 24 -0.80 -13.15 -13.63
N GLN A 25 0.29 -13.00 -12.88
CA GLN A 25 0.29 -12.28 -11.61
C GLN A 25 -0.04 -10.80 -11.82
N SER A 26 0.55 -10.16 -12.84
CA SER A 26 0.29 -8.75 -13.12
C SER A 26 -1.18 -8.47 -13.45
N GLU A 27 -1.83 -9.37 -14.20
CA GLU A 27 -3.25 -9.28 -14.54
C GLU A 27 -4.15 -9.47 -13.31
N ARG A 28 -3.80 -10.43 -12.43
CA ARG A 28 -4.53 -10.67 -11.17
C ARG A 28 -4.43 -9.48 -10.22
N ASP A 29 -3.24 -8.91 -10.07
CA ASP A 29 -3.02 -7.74 -9.21
C ASP A 29 -3.80 -6.53 -9.74
N ALA A 30 -3.78 -6.32 -11.07
CA ALA A 30 -4.57 -5.26 -11.70
C ALA A 30 -6.08 -5.45 -11.44
N ALA A 31 -6.61 -6.66 -11.63
CA ALA A 31 -8.01 -6.98 -11.37
C ALA A 31 -8.38 -6.75 -9.89
N PHE A 32 -7.56 -7.25 -8.96
CA PHE A 32 -7.77 -7.07 -7.52
C PHE A 32 -7.85 -5.58 -7.12
N TRP A 33 -6.92 -4.75 -7.61
CA TRP A 33 -6.90 -3.33 -7.27
C TRP A 33 -7.98 -2.51 -7.99
N GLN A 34 -8.47 -2.97 -9.14
CA GLN A 34 -9.61 -2.34 -9.82
C GLN A 34 -10.91 -2.49 -9.03
N GLU A 35 -11.09 -3.60 -8.31
CA GLU A 35 -12.26 -3.83 -7.43
C GLU A 35 -12.25 -2.98 -6.16
N LYS A 36 -11.08 -2.43 -5.76
CA LYS A 36 -10.95 -1.60 -4.56
C LYS A 36 -11.37 -0.15 -4.79
N SER A 37 -11.82 0.49 -3.73
CA SER A 37 -12.09 1.93 -3.73
C SER A 37 -10.81 2.74 -3.92
N VAL A 38 -10.96 3.98 -4.38
CA VAL A 38 -9.83 4.91 -4.55
C VAL A 38 -9.10 5.12 -3.21
N ASP A 39 -9.84 5.24 -2.12
CA ASP A 39 -9.29 5.48 -0.78
C ASP A 39 -8.44 4.31 -0.30
N GLU A 40 -8.91 3.07 -0.51
CA GLU A 40 -8.15 1.86 -0.17
C GLU A 40 -6.86 1.75 -1.00
N ARG A 41 -6.93 2.05 -2.30
CA ARG A 41 -5.74 2.07 -3.16
C ARG A 41 -4.73 3.11 -2.69
N LEU A 42 -5.20 4.30 -2.34
CA LEU A 42 -4.35 5.38 -1.85
C LEU A 42 -3.70 5.01 -0.52
N ALA A 43 -4.45 4.41 0.41
CA ALA A 43 -3.92 3.94 1.68
C ALA A 43 -2.85 2.86 1.50
N ALA A 44 -3.08 1.89 0.61
CA ALA A 44 -2.11 0.85 0.28
C ALA A 44 -0.82 1.44 -0.33
N ALA A 45 -0.95 2.35 -1.30
CA ALA A 45 0.21 3.03 -1.90
C ALA A 45 0.97 3.86 -0.86
N HIS A 46 0.27 4.55 0.05
CA HIS A 46 0.89 5.32 1.12
C HIS A 46 1.68 4.43 2.07
N TYR A 47 1.14 3.28 2.47
CA TYR A 47 1.85 2.30 3.29
C TYR A 47 3.10 1.75 2.59
N LEU A 48 3.01 1.40 1.30
CA LEU A 48 4.17 0.94 0.55
C LEU A 48 5.27 2.01 0.48
N ASN A 49 4.89 3.27 0.27
CA ASN A 49 5.83 4.38 0.32
C ASN A 49 6.47 4.54 1.71
N SER A 50 5.70 4.34 2.79
CA SER A 50 6.22 4.44 4.16
C SER A 50 7.27 3.37 4.46
N VAL A 51 7.09 2.15 3.90
CA VAL A 51 8.07 1.07 3.98
C VAL A 51 9.35 1.42 3.20
N VAL A 52 9.22 1.94 1.97
CA VAL A 52 10.36 2.27 1.10
C VAL A 52 11.21 3.41 1.68
N TYR A 53 10.55 4.46 2.19
CA TYR A 53 11.22 5.67 2.67
C TYR A 53 11.42 5.72 4.19
N GLY A 54 10.93 4.71 4.92
CA GLY A 54 11.14 4.58 6.37
C GLY A 54 10.47 5.66 7.21
N PHE A 55 9.23 6.04 6.88
CA PHE A 55 8.46 6.99 7.68
C PHE A 55 7.22 6.37 8.32
N ASP A 56 6.68 7.04 9.34
CA ASP A 56 5.45 6.62 10.00
C ASP A 56 4.23 6.95 9.11
N PRO A 57 3.45 5.95 8.64
CA PRO A 57 2.28 6.19 7.81
C PRO A 57 1.15 6.96 8.53
N LEU A 58 1.13 7.01 9.86
CA LEU A 58 0.18 7.81 10.63
C LEU A 58 0.70 9.23 10.93
N ASN A 59 2.00 9.44 10.76
CA ASN A 59 2.66 10.73 10.96
C ASN A 59 3.71 10.99 9.87
N PRO A 60 3.27 11.16 8.61
CA PRO A 60 4.19 11.29 7.48
C PRO A 60 4.96 12.62 7.55
N PRO A 61 6.18 12.66 6.98
CA PRO A 61 6.97 13.89 6.91
C PRO A 61 6.23 14.96 6.11
N ARG A 62 6.31 16.21 6.57
CA ARG A 62 5.61 17.34 5.93
C ARG A 62 6.26 17.62 4.57
N MET A 63 5.43 17.66 3.53
CA MET A 63 5.84 18.04 2.19
C MET A 63 6.26 19.52 2.15
N ASP A 64 7.47 19.79 1.62
CA ASP A 64 7.89 21.14 1.30
C ASP A 64 7.16 21.65 0.05
N LYS A 65 6.26 22.62 0.24
CA LYS A 65 5.45 23.22 -0.83
C LYS A 65 6.13 24.44 -1.48
N THR A 66 7.32 24.83 -1.03
CA THR A 66 8.02 26.03 -1.55
C THR A 66 8.66 25.81 -2.92
N LYS A 67 8.88 24.56 -3.32
CA LYS A 67 9.46 24.17 -4.62
C LYS A 67 8.43 24.00 -5.73
N PHE A 68 7.15 23.97 -5.39
CA PHE A 68 6.06 23.74 -6.34
C PHE A 68 5.22 25.02 -6.46
N LYS A 69 5.06 25.52 -7.69
CA LYS A 69 4.14 26.60 -8.00
C LYS A 69 2.95 26.01 -8.76
N MET A 70 1.75 26.20 -8.22
CA MET A 70 0.53 25.95 -8.96
C MET A 70 0.28 27.17 -9.85
N GLY A 71 0.43 27.02 -11.16
CA GLY A 71 0.14 28.05 -12.15
C GLY A 71 -0.65 27.46 -13.30
N LYS A 72 -1.34 28.30 -14.08
CA LYS A 72 -1.95 27.85 -15.33
C LYS A 72 -0.83 27.65 -16.35
N LEU A 73 -1.03 26.74 -17.30
CA LEU A 73 -0.07 26.50 -18.38
C LEU A 73 0.23 27.79 -19.18
N GLU A 74 -0.76 28.68 -19.27
CA GLU A 74 -0.68 30.01 -19.87
C GLU A 74 0.36 30.93 -19.18
N ASP A 75 0.62 30.74 -17.88
CA ASP A 75 1.52 31.58 -17.08
C ASP A 75 3.02 31.23 -17.26
N TYR A 76 3.32 30.22 -18.09
CA TYR A 76 4.68 29.71 -18.34
C TYR A 76 5.14 29.93 -19.80
N GLN A 77 4.40 30.71 -20.58
CA GLN A 77 4.74 31.10 -21.96
C GLN A 77 5.39 32.50 -22.03
#